data_AF-A0A7C8YCV6-F1
#
_entry.id   AF-A0A7C8YCV6-F1
#
_cell.length_a   1.000
_cell.length_b   1.000
_cell.length_c   1.000
_cell.angle_alpha   90.00
_cell.angle_beta   90.00
_cell.angle_gamma   90.00
#
_symmetry.space_group_name_H-M   'P 1'
#
loop_
_entity.id
_entity.type
_entity.pdbx_description
1 polymer ?
#
loop_
_entity_poly.entity_id
_entity_poly.type
_entity_poly.pdbx_seq_one_letter_code
_entity_poly.pdbx_strand_id
1 'polypeptide(L)'
;SDLINTAFSSRKRRDSVRETWMPQGEKLKKLESEKGVVIRFTIGHSATSNSILDRAIDAEDAQHHDFLRLDHVEGYHELSAKTKIFFSTAIAKWDADFYVKVDDDVHVNLGVLASTLAHYRSKPRVYIGCMKSGPVLSQK
;
A
#
# COMPACT_ATOMS: atom_id res chain seq x y z
N SER A 1 -2.79 7.56 -6.22
CA SER A 1 -1.80 6.98 -5.31
C SER A 1 -1.91 5.46 -5.35
N ASP A 2 -0.79 4.79 -5.57
CA ASP A 2 -0.71 3.32 -5.51
C ASP A 2 -0.13 2.95 -4.15
N LEU A 3 -0.74 2.07 -3.40
CA LEU A 3 -0.30 1.75 -2.05
C LEU A 3 -0.22 0.23 -1.89
N ILE A 4 0.91 -0.23 -1.36
CA ILE A 4 1.27 -1.63 -1.26
C ILE A 4 1.06 -2.08 0.18
N ASN A 5 0.12 -2.98 0.43
CA ASN A 5 -0.07 -3.61 1.73
C ASN A 5 1.04 -4.62 2.01
N THR A 6 1.60 -4.56 3.22
CA THR A 6 2.64 -5.49 3.67
C THR A 6 2.48 -5.79 5.17
N ALA A 7 3.25 -6.74 5.69
CA ALA A 7 3.27 -7.12 7.10
C ALA A 7 4.71 -7.17 7.66
N PHE A 8 4.85 -7.22 8.99
CA PHE A 8 6.15 -7.23 9.66
C PHE A 8 7.11 -8.32 9.14
N SER A 9 6.61 -9.54 8.93
CA SER A 9 7.40 -10.69 8.47
C SER A 9 7.82 -10.64 6.99
N SER A 10 7.38 -9.63 6.23
CA SER A 10 7.53 -9.58 4.78
C SER A 10 8.76 -8.80 4.29
N ARG A 11 9.82 -8.61 5.11
CA ARG A 11 11.01 -7.85 4.71
C ARG A 11 11.57 -8.29 3.35
N LYS A 12 11.79 -9.60 3.17
CA LYS A 12 12.29 -10.17 1.91
C LYS A 12 11.37 -9.86 0.71
N ARG A 13 10.06 -9.81 0.92
CA ARG A 13 9.10 -9.46 -0.13
C ARG A 13 9.21 -7.98 -0.49
N ARG A 14 9.31 -7.09 0.51
CA ARG A 14 9.53 -5.66 0.27
C ARG A 14 10.83 -5.40 -0.49
N ASP A 15 11.91 -6.06 -0.10
CA ASP A 15 13.18 -5.96 -0.80
C ASP A 15 13.05 -6.45 -2.25
N SER A 16 12.36 -7.57 -2.49
CA SER A 16 12.08 -8.05 -3.85
C SER A 16 11.24 -7.06 -4.67
N VAL A 17 10.22 -6.44 -4.07
CA VAL A 17 9.40 -5.40 -4.72
C VAL A 17 10.26 -4.20 -5.13
N ARG A 18 11.13 -3.72 -4.23
CA ARG A 18 12.10 -2.64 -4.48
C ARG A 18 13.11 -2.98 -5.57
N GLU A 19 13.59 -4.22 -5.60
CA GLU A 19 14.56 -4.70 -6.59
C GLU A 19 13.95 -4.94 -7.98
N THR A 20 12.62 -5.03 -8.08
CA THR A 20 11.93 -5.39 -9.32
C THR A 20 11.15 -4.23 -9.93
N TRP A 21 9.99 -3.88 -9.36
CA TRP A 21 9.04 -2.98 -10.02
C TRP A 21 8.83 -1.66 -9.32
N MET A 22 9.15 -1.56 -8.02
CA MET A 22 9.03 -0.32 -7.27
C MET A 22 10.32 0.51 -7.39
N PRO A 23 10.27 1.73 -7.96
CA PRO A 23 11.43 2.61 -7.97
C PRO A 23 11.88 2.96 -6.55
N GLN A 24 13.18 3.21 -6.37
CA GLN A 24 13.78 3.52 -5.07
C GLN A 24 14.45 4.91 -5.08
N GLY A 25 14.58 5.51 -3.89
CA GLY A 25 15.33 6.76 -3.68
C GLY A 25 14.87 7.89 -4.61
N GLU A 26 15.81 8.50 -5.32
CA GLU A 26 15.52 9.62 -6.23
C GLU A 26 14.56 9.25 -7.37
N LYS A 27 14.56 7.99 -7.83
CA LYS A 27 13.60 7.55 -8.87
C LYS A 27 12.17 7.53 -8.32
N LEU A 28 11.98 7.15 -7.06
CA LEU A 28 10.68 7.18 -6.40
C LEU A 28 10.20 8.62 -6.21
N LYS A 29 11.07 9.50 -5.72
CA LYS A 29 10.76 10.94 -5.58
C LYS A 29 10.40 11.59 -6.91
N LYS A 30 11.12 11.25 -7.98
CA LYS A 30 10.83 11.73 -9.33
C LYS A 30 9.48 11.24 -9.84
N LEU A 31 9.13 9.98 -9.57
CA LEU A 31 7.82 9.44 -9.91
C LEU A 31 6.69 10.21 -9.18
N GLU A 32 6.90 10.55 -7.91
CA GLU A 32 5.96 11.34 -7.13
C GLU A 32 5.79 12.76 -7.68
N SER A 33 6.89 13.48 -7.89
CA SER A 33 6.85 14.89 -8.28
C SER A 33 6.44 15.10 -9.74
N GLU A 34 6.89 14.23 -10.66
CA GLU A 34 6.65 14.43 -12.09
C GLU A 34 5.39 13.72 -12.60
N LYS A 35 5.00 12.60 -11.98
CA LYS A 35 3.85 11.80 -12.42
C LYS A 35 2.69 11.83 -11.44
N GLY A 36 2.86 12.39 -10.24
CA GLY A 36 1.84 12.37 -9.20
C GLY A 36 1.55 10.96 -8.67
N VAL A 37 2.46 10.01 -8.87
CA VAL A 37 2.30 8.62 -8.44
C VAL A 37 3.10 8.40 -7.17
N VAL A 38 2.37 8.27 -6.07
CA VAL A 38 2.92 7.94 -4.75
C VAL A 38 2.81 6.45 -4.55
N ILE A 39 3.93 5.79 -4.17
CA ILE A 39 4.01 4.36 -3.85
C ILE A 39 4.55 4.19 -2.42
N ARG A 40 3.81 3.52 -1.54
CA ARG A 40 4.23 3.27 -0.15
C ARG A 40 3.91 1.85 0.30
N PHE A 41 4.79 1.27 1.11
CA PHE A 41 4.50 0.08 1.92
C PHE A 41 3.67 0.46 3.13
N THR A 42 2.46 -0.07 3.24
CA THR A 42 1.57 0.22 4.36
C THR A 42 1.72 -0.80 5.47
N ILE A 43 2.05 -0.31 6.66
CA ILE A 43 2.30 -1.15 7.85
C ILE A 43 1.77 -0.48 9.11
N GLY A 44 1.11 -1.25 9.97
CA GLY A 44 0.74 -0.85 11.31
C GLY A 44 1.92 -0.86 12.29
N HIS A 45 1.61 -0.83 13.57
CA HIS A 45 2.56 -0.98 14.66
C HIS A 45 2.32 -2.30 15.40
N SER A 46 3.28 -2.73 16.21
CA SER A 46 3.05 -3.88 17.08
C SER A 46 2.13 -3.53 18.26
N ALA A 47 1.57 -4.54 18.93
CA ALA A 47 0.72 -4.32 20.10
C ALA A 47 1.47 -3.68 21.29
N THR A 48 2.80 -3.88 21.34
CA THR A 48 3.65 -3.38 22.41
C THR A 48 4.52 -2.25 21.90
N SER A 49 4.36 -1.06 22.47
CA SER A 49 5.19 0.10 22.11
C SER A 49 6.69 -0.23 22.20
N ASN A 50 7.47 0.26 21.24
CA ASN A 50 8.93 0.06 21.14
C ASN A 50 9.38 -1.41 21.06
N SER A 51 8.56 -2.29 20.48
CA SER A 51 8.97 -3.67 20.22
C SER A 51 10.15 -3.77 19.26
N ILE A 52 10.80 -4.94 19.24
CA ILE A 52 11.88 -5.25 18.27
C ILE A 52 11.36 -5.14 16.83
N LEU A 53 10.09 -5.51 16.59
CA LEU A 53 9.46 -5.43 15.27
C LEU A 53 9.29 -3.98 14.82
N ASP A 54 8.84 -3.10 15.71
CA ASP A 54 8.70 -1.67 15.38
C ASP A 54 10.05 -1.03 15.10
N ARG A 55 11.07 -1.32 15.93
CA ARG A 55 12.43 -0.80 15.69
C ARG A 55 13.04 -1.29 14.38
N ALA A 56 12.75 -2.53 13.98
CA ALA A 56 13.21 -3.06 12.70
C ALA A 56 12.56 -2.33 11.51
N ILE A 57 11.27 -1.97 11.63
CA ILE A 57 10.59 -1.14 10.63
C ILE A 57 11.14 0.29 10.64
N ASP A 58 11.35 0.89 11.81
CA ASP A 58 11.89 2.25 11.89
C ASP A 58 13.30 2.34 11.27
N ALA A 59 14.14 1.31 11.48
CA ALA A 59 15.45 1.21 10.85
C ALA A 59 15.35 1.04 9.32
N GLU A 60 14.37 0.29 8.83
CA GLU A 60 14.11 0.16 7.39
C GLU A 60 13.59 1.45 6.77
N ASP A 61 12.65 2.12 7.43
CA ASP A 61 12.08 3.38 6.97
C ASP A 61 13.11 4.51 6.97
N ALA A 62 14.03 4.52 7.95
CA ALA A 62 15.16 5.44 7.96
C ALA A 62 16.11 5.25 6.76
N GLN A 63 16.14 4.06 6.16
CA GLN A 63 16.96 3.75 4.99
C GLN A 63 16.23 4.04 3.67
N HIS A 64 14.95 3.67 3.57
CA HIS A 64 14.23 3.66 2.30
C HIS A 64 13.18 4.77 2.16
N HIS A 65 12.67 5.31 3.27
CA HIS A 65 11.65 6.36 3.33
C HIS A 65 10.40 6.06 2.49
N ASP A 66 10.00 4.80 2.46
CA ASP A 66 8.94 4.29 1.58
C ASP A 66 7.77 3.66 2.34
N PHE A 67 7.66 3.85 3.65
CA PHE A 67 6.52 3.39 4.43
C PHE A 67 5.40 4.42 4.61
N LEU A 68 4.19 3.89 4.77
CA LEU A 68 3.05 4.55 5.37
C LEU A 68 2.72 3.83 6.68
N ARG A 69 3.01 4.48 7.81
CA ARG A 69 2.67 3.96 9.14
C ARG A 69 1.19 4.20 9.43
N LEU A 70 0.47 3.14 9.76
CA LEU A 70 -0.93 3.19 10.19
C LEU A 70 -1.04 3.13 11.71
N ASP A 71 -2.04 3.82 12.26
CA ASP A 71 -2.51 3.63 13.62
C ASP A 71 -3.37 2.36 13.69
N HIS A 72 -2.70 1.21 13.63
CA HIS A 72 -3.29 -0.12 13.58
C HIS A 72 -2.32 -1.14 14.18
N VAL A 73 -2.81 -1.97 15.09
CA VAL A 73 -2.03 -3.09 15.64
C VAL A 73 -2.01 -4.25 14.66
N GLU A 74 -0.85 -4.57 14.09
CA GLU A 74 -0.71 -5.74 13.21
C GLU A 74 -0.91 -7.05 13.98
N GLY A 75 -1.60 -8.01 13.35
CA GLY A 75 -1.84 -9.34 13.92
C GLY A 75 -3.02 -9.41 14.90
N TYR A 76 -3.64 -8.28 15.26
CA TYR A 76 -4.92 -8.27 15.96
C TYR A 76 -6.09 -8.37 14.95
N HIS A 77 -7.21 -8.97 15.36
CA HIS A 77 -8.32 -9.36 14.47
C HIS A 77 -8.76 -8.25 13.48
N GLU A 78 -8.97 -8.71 12.23
CA GLU A 78 -9.63 -8.07 11.06
C GLU A 78 -8.74 -7.42 9.97
N LEU A 79 -8.44 -8.20 8.93
CA LEU A 79 -7.94 -7.71 7.62
C LEU A 79 -8.85 -6.63 7.00
N SER A 80 -10.16 -6.67 7.32
CA SER A 80 -11.14 -5.63 7.00
C SER A 80 -10.80 -4.30 7.69
N ALA A 81 -10.42 -4.33 8.96
CA ALA A 81 -10.04 -3.14 9.71
C ALA A 81 -8.79 -2.49 9.12
N LYS A 82 -7.76 -3.27 8.79
CA LYS A 82 -6.55 -2.76 8.12
C LYS A 82 -6.86 -2.11 6.78
N THR A 83 -7.74 -2.71 5.97
CA THR A 83 -8.15 -2.15 4.68
C THR A 83 -8.93 -0.84 4.86
N LYS A 84 -9.81 -0.75 5.87
CA LYS A 84 -10.54 0.48 6.19
C LYS A 84 -9.61 1.60 6.64
N ILE A 85 -8.69 1.31 7.57
CA ILE A 85 -7.72 2.30 8.08
C ILE A 85 -6.81 2.76 6.94
N PHE A 86 -6.30 1.82 6.14
CA PHE A 86 -5.54 2.12 4.94
C PHE A 86 -6.21 3.17 4.05
N PHE A 87 -7.46 2.94 3.62
CA PHE A 87 -8.13 3.87 2.71
C PHE A 87 -8.43 5.21 3.41
N SER A 88 -8.79 5.17 4.70
CA SER A 88 -9.07 6.39 5.47
C SER A 88 -7.82 7.27 5.60
N THR A 89 -6.67 6.68 5.94
CA THR A 89 -5.39 7.37 6.04
C THR A 89 -4.92 7.87 4.68
N ALA A 90 -5.05 7.05 3.64
CA ALA A 90 -4.64 7.42 2.29
C ALA A 90 -5.42 8.62 1.75
N ILE A 91 -6.75 8.60 1.90
CA ILE A 91 -7.64 9.68 1.47
C ILE A 91 -7.36 10.97 2.26
N ALA A 92 -7.09 10.87 3.56
CA ALA A 92 -6.76 12.02 4.38
C ALA A 92 -5.39 12.64 4.06
N LYS A 93 -4.44 11.84 3.55
CA LYS A 93 -3.05 12.25 3.34
C LYS A 93 -2.77 12.73 1.91
N TRP A 94 -3.44 12.16 0.91
CA TRP A 94 -3.23 12.50 -0.49
C TRP A 94 -4.56 12.75 -1.17
N ASP A 95 -4.68 13.88 -1.84
CA ASP A 95 -5.75 14.14 -2.79
C ASP A 95 -5.37 13.47 -4.13
N ALA A 96 -6.02 12.35 -4.46
CA ALA A 96 -5.68 11.55 -5.63
C ALA A 96 -6.94 11.03 -6.34
N ASP A 97 -6.88 10.95 -7.68
CA ASP A 97 -7.98 10.42 -8.50
C ASP A 97 -8.26 8.93 -8.23
N PHE A 98 -7.24 8.18 -7.85
CA PHE A 98 -7.30 6.74 -7.63
C PHE A 98 -6.49 6.36 -6.39
N TYR A 99 -7.00 5.39 -5.65
CA TYR A 99 -6.31 4.72 -4.55
C TYR A 99 -6.25 3.24 -4.87
N VAL A 100 -5.04 2.73 -5.11
CA VAL A 100 -4.84 1.31 -5.44
C VAL A 100 -4.26 0.60 -4.23
N LYS A 101 -4.80 -0.58 -3.93
CA LYS A 101 -4.25 -1.51 -2.94
C LYS A 101 -3.63 -2.70 -3.67
N VAL A 102 -2.38 -3.01 -3.36
CA VAL A 102 -1.64 -4.15 -3.92
C VAL A 102 -1.01 -4.94 -2.77
N ASP A 103 -0.99 -6.27 -2.83
CA ASP A 103 -0.28 -7.08 -1.82
C ASP A 103 1.21 -7.25 -2.18
N ASP A 104 2.07 -7.47 -1.18
CA ASP A 104 3.53 -7.50 -1.34
C ASP A 104 4.11 -8.72 -2.09
N ASP A 105 3.28 -9.67 -2.49
CA ASP A 105 3.63 -10.81 -3.36
C ASP A 105 3.15 -10.64 -4.81
N VAL A 106 2.70 -9.44 -5.18
CA VAL A 106 2.29 -9.10 -6.53
C VAL A 106 3.37 -8.28 -7.25
N HIS A 107 3.57 -8.57 -8.54
CA HIS A 107 4.36 -7.74 -9.44
C HIS A 107 3.44 -6.83 -10.26
N VAL A 108 3.72 -5.52 -10.26
CA VAL A 108 2.89 -4.54 -10.96
C VAL A 108 3.65 -3.90 -12.11
N ASN A 109 3.05 -3.90 -13.30
CA ASN A 109 3.52 -3.08 -14.39
C ASN A 109 2.96 -1.65 -14.26
N LEU A 110 3.75 -0.74 -13.70
CA LEU A 110 3.34 0.65 -13.44
C LEU A 110 2.91 1.40 -14.71
N GLY A 111 3.54 1.14 -15.86
CA GLY A 111 3.18 1.79 -17.12
C GLY A 111 1.78 1.38 -17.60
N VAL A 112 1.47 0.08 -17.54
CA VAL A 112 0.15 -0.45 -17.90
C VAL A 112 -0.90 -0.01 -16.89
N LEU A 113 -0.60 -0.04 -15.59
CA LEU A 113 -1.51 0.42 -14.54
C LEU A 113 -1.87 1.90 -14.74
N ALA A 114 -0.87 2.77 -14.89
CA ALA A 114 -1.09 4.21 -15.10
C ALA A 114 -1.92 4.50 -16.36
N SER A 115 -1.61 3.82 -17.47
CA SER A 115 -2.39 3.94 -18.72
C SER A 115 -3.84 3.48 -18.55
N THR A 116 -4.05 2.38 -17.83
CA THR A 116 -5.38 1.85 -17.54
C THR A 116 -6.18 2.85 -16.69
N LEU A 117 -5.61 3.33 -15.58
CA LEU A 117 -6.27 4.29 -14.69
C LEU A 117 -6.59 5.61 -15.41
N ALA A 118 -5.69 6.09 -16.28
CA ALA A 118 -5.94 7.28 -17.10
C ALA A 118 -7.20 7.13 -17.98
N HIS A 119 -7.47 5.94 -18.51
CA HIS A 119 -8.68 5.65 -19.28
C HIS A 119 -9.97 5.70 -18.44
N TYR A 120 -9.87 5.43 -17.13
CA TYR A 120 -11.00 5.46 -16.21
C TYR A 120 -11.21 6.82 -15.53
N ARG A 121 -10.33 7.80 -15.74
CA ARG A 121 -10.34 9.08 -15.00
C ARG A 121 -11.64 9.87 -15.14
N SER A 122 -12.30 9.79 -16.29
CA SER A 122 -13.59 10.46 -16.54
C SER A 122 -14.81 9.70 -16.01
N LYS A 123 -14.62 8.48 -15.50
CA LYS A 123 -15.72 7.63 -15.00
C LYS A 123 -15.83 7.77 -13.48
N PRO A 124 -17.00 8.18 -12.94
CA PRO A 124 -17.17 8.32 -11.50
C PRO A 124 -17.30 6.95 -10.81
N ARG A 125 -16.79 6.84 -9.57
CA ARG A 125 -17.01 5.70 -8.65
C ARG A 125 -16.56 4.35 -9.21
N VAL A 126 -15.40 4.32 -9.83
CA VAL A 126 -14.82 3.11 -10.41
C VAL A 126 -14.18 2.25 -9.33
N TYR A 127 -14.53 0.95 -9.31
CA TYR A 127 -13.86 -0.08 -8.52
C TYR A 127 -13.47 -1.22 -9.46
N ILE A 128 -12.16 -1.47 -9.60
CA ILE A 128 -11.60 -2.42 -10.57
C ILE A 128 -10.78 -3.46 -9.82
N GLY A 129 -10.94 -4.72 -10.20
CA GLY A 129 -10.13 -5.82 -9.70
C GLY A 129 -10.61 -7.15 -10.27
N CYS A 130 -9.90 -8.22 -9.92
CA CYS A 130 -10.39 -9.58 -10.17
C CYS A 130 -11.47 -9.90 -9.14
N MET A 131 -12.73 -9.62 -9.48
CA MET A 131 -13.86 -9.84 -8.59
C MET A 131 -14.23 -11.33 -8.55
N LYS A 132 -14.26 -11.93 -7.36
CA LYS A 132 -14.87 -13.25 -7.17
C LYS A 132 -16.37 -13.09 -6.97
N SER A 133 -17.16 -13.88 -7.70
CA SER A 133 -18.60 -13.99 -7.51
C SER A 133 -18.93 -15.17 -6.62
N GLY A 134 -19.94 -15.03 -5.76
CA GLY A 134 -20.39 -16.08 -4.84
C GLY A 134 -21.26 -15.52 -3.70
N PRO A 135 -22.00 -16.37 -2.98
CA PRO A 135 -22.80 -15.94 -1.85
C PRO A 135 -21.91 -15.37 -0.73
N VAL A 136 -22.22 -14.14 -0.29
CA VAL A 136 -21.58 -13.52 0.86
C VAL A 136 -22.27 -14.05 2.12
N LEU A 137 -21.61 -14.98 2.82
CA LEU A 137 -22.06 -15.44 4.13
C LEU A 137 -21.72 -14.35 5.15
N SER A 138 -22.74 -13.71 5.71
CA SER A 138 -22.60 -12.86 6.89
C SER A 138 -23.29 -13.54 8.06
N GLN A 139 -22.53 -13.95 9.07
CA GLN A 139 -23.09 -14.23 10.39
C GLN A 139 -23.14 -12.89 11.12
N LYS A 140 -24.34 -12.54 11.62
CA LYS A 140 -24.57 -11.38 12.49
C LYS A 140 -24.06 -11.65 13.90
#